data_AF-A0A9N9CTP5-F1
#
_entry.id   AF-A0A9N9CTP5-F1
#
_cell.length_a   1.000
_cell.length_b   1.000
_cell.length_c   1.000
_cell.angle_alpha   90.00
_cell.angle_beta   90.00
_cell.angle_gamma   90.00
#
_symmetry.space_group_name_H-M   'P 1'
#
loop_
_entity.id
_entity.type
_entity.pdbx_description
1 polymer ?
#
loop_
_entity_poly.entity_id
_entity_poly.type
_entity_poly.pdbx_seq_one_letter_code
_entity_poly.pdbx_strand_id
1 'polypeptide(L)'
;MQVERKLQSFQFYHEILKSAKYFLAPMVDQSEYAWRVLSRRYGAQVCYTPMINARMFADKNGQRYRDEIWSTGEGDRPLIVQFCANDPESLLNAALRVQDHCDAIDLNLGCPQHIARRGHYGAFLQDEWDLIYNLINTLHKNLSIPVTAKIRIFPDVDKTIRYAKMIESAGAQLLTVHGRIREQKGHKTGLADWEQIRRVKEALNIPVIANGNILYFENIEQCLRTTLVDGVMTAEGNLYNPAIFANINPPIWQMAEEYLEICQRIPTKIAYIRGHLFKIFRPALSIHTDIRDSLAKVNKLEEFIELAKEMKRRLLIDADKHEQEDNVKVDEKGYKTFPHWLCQPYIRTLKEEPSAEEQIRNKHRDEKTVQDDADEQETLSNAMNIFNELEQDTCGVML
;
A
#
# COMPACT_ATOMS: atom_id res chain seq x y z
N MET A 1 -22.89 -0.66 -32.56
CA MET A 1 -22.64 -0.31 -31.15
C MET A 1 -21.67 0.84 -31.15
N GLN A 2 -22.03 1.99 -30.59
CA GLN A 2 -21.05 3.04 -30.31
C GLN A 2 -20.08 2.46 -29.27
N VAL A 3 -18.80 2.36 -29.61
CA VAL A 3 -17.77 2.04 -28.62
C VAL A 3 -17.74 3.23 -27.66
N GLU A 4 -18.21 3.04 -26.43
CA GLU A 4 -18.08 4.06 -25.40
C GLU A 4 -16.61 4.45 -25.28
N ARG A 5 -16.33 5.73 -25.49
CA ARG A 5 -14.98 6.26 -25.52
C ARG A 5 -14.42 6.19 -24.10
N LYS A 6 -13.34 5.42 -23.90
CA LYS A 6 -12.54 5.38 -22.68
C LYS A 6 -12.27 6.80 -22.17
N LEU A 7 -12.77 7.13 -20.98
CA LEU A 7 -12.61 8.46 -20.38
C LEU A 7 -11.13 8.79 -20.18
N GLN A 8 -10.78 10.05 -20.36
CA GLN A 8 -9.40 10.52 -20.35
C GLN A 8 -9.18 11.57 -19.26
N SER A 9 -8.01 11.56 -18.62
CA SER A 9 -7.48 12.60 -17.72
C SER A 9 -8.53 13.12 -16.72
N PHE A 10 -8.76 14.43 -16.69
CA PHE A 10 -9.71 15.09 -15.81
C PHE A 10 -11.16 14.65 -16.03
N GLN A 11 -11.54 14.19 -17.22
CA GLN A 11 -12.88 13.64 -17.44
C GLN A 11 -13.09 12.37 -16.62
N PHE A 12 -12.12 11.45 -16.64
CA PHE A 12 -12.12 10.27 -15.76
C PHE A 12 -12.18 10.67 -14.28
N TYR A 13 -11.37 11.65 -13.87
CA TYR A 13 -11.32 12.11 -12.49
C TYR A 13 -12.63 12.74 -12.00
N HIS A 14 -13.27 13.58 -12.81
CA HIS A 14 -14.51 14.24 -12.45
C HIS A 14 -15.71 13.30 -12.53
N GLU A 15 -15.82 12.50 -13.59
CA GLU A 15 -17.02 11.69 -13.85
C GLU A 15 -17.01 10.37 -13.08
N ILE A 16 -15.88 9.67 -12.99
CA ILE A 16 -15.78 8.36 -12.34
C ILE A 16 -15.29 8.50 -10.90
N LEU A 17 -14.19 9.23 -10.69
CA LEU A 17 -13.64 9.42 -9.35
C LEU A 17 -14.35 10.54 -8.56
N LYS A 18 -15.34 11.22 -9.15
CA LYS A 18 -16.15 12.26 -8.51
C LYS A 18 -15.33 13.39 -7.87
N SER A 19 -14.20 13.72 -8.49
CA SER A 19 -13.24 14.71 -7.95
C SER A 19 -12.79 14.40 -6.52
N ALA A 20 -12.65 13.10 -6.22
CA ALA A 20 -12.22 12.61 -4.91
C ALA A 20 -10.88 13.22 -4.50
N LYS A 21 -10.79 13.65 -3.24
CA LYS A 21 -9.56 14.15 -2.61
C LYS A 21 -8.90 13.09 -1.72
N TYR A 22 -9.63 12.06 -1.29
CA TYR A 22 -9.19 11.14 -0.24
C TYR A 22 -8.98 9.72 -0.78
N PHE A 23 -7.70 9.34 -0.93
CA PHE A 23 -7.30 8.06 -1.53
C PHE A 23 -6.69 7.12 -0.47
N LEU A 24 -7.25 5.92 -0.34
CA LEU A 24 -6.59 4.85 0.41
C LEU A 24 -5.49 4.23 -0.45
N ALA A 25 -4.26 4.19 0.08
CA ALA A 25 -3.11 3.64 -0.62
C ALA A 25 -3.17 2.12 -0.83
N PRO A 26 -2.52 1.60 -1.89
CA PRO A 26 -2.26 0.18 -2.03
C PRO A 26 -1.23 -0.27 -0.99
N MET A 27 -1.58 -1.25 -0.17
CA MET A 27 -0.73 -1.78 0.89
C MET A 27 -0.83 -3.30 0.88
N VAL A 28 0.30 -3.98 0.65
CA VAL A 28 0.38 -5.45 0.69
C VAL A 28 -0.14 -5.94 2.04
N ASP A 29 -1.10 -6.87 2.01
CA ASP A 29 -1.76 -7.46 3.18
C ASP A 29 -2.52 -6.46 4.08
N GLN A 30 -2.73 -5.22 3.62
CA GLN A 30 -3.19 -4.11 4.44
C GLN A 30 -4.22 -3.19 3.76
N SER A 31 -4.58 -3.43 2.50
CA SER A 31 -5.67 -2.74 1.80
C SER A 31 -6.61 -3.73 1.11
N GLU A 32 -6.78 -4.91 1.70
CA GLU A 32 -7.76 -5.91 1.30
C GLU A 32 -9.20 -5.39 1.45
N TYR A 33 -10.17 -6.10 0.86
CA TYR A 33 -11.54 -5.60 0.77
C TYR A 33 -12.15 -5.21 2.13
N ALA A 34 -11.98 -6.01 3.18
CA ALA A 34 -12.46 -5.68 4.52
C ALA A 34 -11.92 -4.33 5.04
N TRP A 35 -10.62 -4.07 4.86
CA TRP A 35 -10.02 -2.79 5.24
C TRP A 35 -10.50 -1.61 4.40
N ARG A 36 -10.73 -1.84 3.09
CA ARG A 36 -11.31 -0.80 2.22
C ARG A 36 -12.73 -0.42 2.66
N VAL A 37 -13.55 -1.40 3.06
CA VAL A 37 -14.90 -1.14 3.61
C VAL A 37 -14.81 -0.28 4.86
N LEU A 38 -13.92 -0.61 5.81
CA LEU A 38 -13.72 0.21 7.01
C LEU A 38 -13.28 1.63 6.64
N SER A 39 -12.29 1.77 5.76
CA SER A 39 -11.77 3.08 5.35
C SER A 39 -12.84 3.93 4.65
N ARG A 40 -13.73 3.31 3.86
CA ARG A 40 -14.86 4.00 3.21
C ARG A 40 -15.89 4.52 4.21
N ARG A 41 -16.19 3.77 5.28
CA ARG A 41 -17.06 4.27 6.36
C ARG A 41 -16.58 5.58 6.96
N TYR A 42 -15.27 5.82 6.91
CA TYR A 42 -14.63 7.01 7.43
C TYR A 42 -14.08 7.98 6.38
N GLY A 43 -14.64 7.96 5.17
CA GLY A 43 -14.42 9.01 4.19
C GLY A 43 -13.34 8.73 3.14
N ALA A 44 -12.77 7.52 3.06
CA ALA A 44 -12.01 7.14 1.87
C ALA A 44 -12.92 7.14 0.64
N GLN A 45 -12.58 7.93 -0.37
CA GLN A 45 -13.41 8.14 -1.55
C GLN A 45 -12.99 7.20 -2.69
N VAL A 46 -11.68 7.03 -2.88
CA VAL A 46 -11.10 6.06 -3.82
C VAL A 46 -10.18 5.12 -3.06
N CYS A 47 -10.31 3.83 -3.31
CA CYS A 47 -9.48 2.83 -2.66
C CYS A 47 -8.68 2.04 -3.68
N TYR A 48 -7.49 1.61 -3.25
CA TYR A 48 -6.62 0.73 -4.02
C TYR A 48 -6.60 -0.67 -3.41
N THR A 49 -6.53 -1.70 -4.25
CA THR A 49 -6.23 -3.07 -3.78
C THR A 49 -4.82 -3.17 -3.21
N PRO A 50 -4.47 -4.29 -2.55
CA PRO A 50 -3.07 -4.62 -2.35
C PRO A 50 -2.34 -4.67 -3.71
N MET A 51 -1.02 -4.55 -3.67
CA MET A 51 -0.18 -4.75 -4.87
C MET A 51 -0.24 -6.23 -5.29
N ILE A 52 -0.71 -6.50 -6.51
CA ILE A 52 -0.87 -7.86 -7.05
C ILE A 52 0.24 -8.15 -8.05
N ASN A 53 0.86 -9.33 -7.98
CA ASN A 53 1.85 -9.75 -8.96
C ASN A 53 1.15 -10.18 -10.26
N ALA A 54 1.34 -9.43 -11.35
CA ALA A 54 0.64 -9.69 -12.60
C ALA A 54 0.97 -11.04 -13.21
N ARG A 55 2.24 -11.49 -13.16
CA ARG A 55 2.65 -12.79 -13.71
C ARG A 55 1.92 -13.94 -13.00
N MET A 56 1.91 -13.93 -11.67
CA MET A 56 1.20 -14.95 -10.88
C MET A 56 -0.32 -14.89 -11.08
N PHE A 57 -0.87 -13.68 -11.27
CA PHE A 57 -2.30 -13.49 -11.47
C PHE A 57 -2.78 -13.94 -12.86
N ALA A 58 -1.95 -13.71 -13.88
CA ALA A 58 -2.20 -14.09 -15.28
C ALA A 58 -2.09 -15.60 -15.51
N ASP A 59 -1.21 -16.28 -14.77
CA ASP A 59 -0.95 -17.72 -14.87
C ASP A 59 -2.27 -18.52 -14.91
N LYS A 60 -2.40 -19.41 -15.90
CA LYS A 60 -3.57 -20.28 -16.07
C LYS A 60 -3.81 -21.12 -14.81
N ASN A 61 -2.74 -21.57 -14.16
CA ASN A 61 -2.78 -22.36 -12.94
C ASN A 61 -2.81 -21.52 -11.66
N GLY A 62 -2.78 -20.19 -11.77
CA GLY A 62 -2.74 -19.23 -10.66
C GLY A 62 -4.05 -19.04 -9.89
N GLN A 63 -5.04 -19.94 -9.98
CA GLN A 63 -6.36 -19.76 -9.38
C GLN A 63 -6.29 -19.53 -7.88
N ARG A 64 -5.51 -20.36 -7.18
CA ARG A 64 -5.27 -20.22 -5.74
C ARG A 64 -4.71 -18.83 -5.39
N TYR A 65 -3.76 -18.32 -6.17
CA TYR A 65 -3.20 -16.99 -5.93
C TYR A 65 -4.26 -15.89 -6.11
N ARG A 66 -5.12 -16.01 -7.13
CA ARG A 66 -6.22 -15.07 -7.38
C ARG A 66 -7.22 -15.06 -6.22
N ASP A 67 -7.69 -16.24 -5.80
CA ASP A 67 -8.64 -16.38 -4.69
C ASP A 67 -8.07 -15.84 -3.37
N GLU A 68 -6.74 -15.93 -3.21
CA GLU A 68 -6.04 -15.45 -2.02
C GLU A 68 -5.80 -13.93 -1.99
N ILE A 69 -5.56 -13.27 -3.13
CA ILE A 69 -5.10 -11.87 -3.16
C ILE A 69 -6.17 -10.88 -3.64
N TRP A 70 -7.15 -11.36 -4.39
CA TRP A 70 -8.15 -10.53 -5.05
C TRP A 70 -9.54 -10.76 -4.45
N SER A 71 -10.15 -9.68 -3.97
CA SER A 71 -11.53 -9.64 -3.53
C SER A 71 -12.09 -8.24 -3.68
N THR A 72 -13.40 -8.14 -3.93
CA THR A 72 -14.18 -6.90 -4.03
C THR A 72 -15.66 -7.24 -3.80
N GLY A 73 -16.52 -6.23 -3.67
CA GLY A 73 -17.96 -6.42 -3.51
C GLY A 73 -18.75 -5.13 -3.67
N GLU A 74 -20.03 -5.20 -3.32
CA GLU A 74 -20.94 -4.05 -3.39
C GLU A 74 -20.44 -2.88 -2.53
N GLY A 75 -20.45 -1.68 -3.10
CA GLY A 75 -19.98 -0.46 -2.43
C GLY A 75 -18.46 -0.26 -2.44
N ASP A 76 -17.68 -1.13 -3.08
CA ASP A 76 -16.21 -0.96 -3.14
C ASP A 76 -15.71 -0.04 -4.26
N ARG A 77 -16.61 0.58 -5.03
CA ARG A 77 -16.26 1.52 -6.11
C ARG A 77 -16.37 2.99 -5.65
N PRO A 78 -15.51 3.91 -6.13
CA PRO A 78 -14.47 3.70 -7.14
C PRO A 78 -13.23 2.92 -6.64
N LEU A 79 -12.86 1.85 -7.35
CA LEU A 79 -11.77 0.92 -7.02
C LEU A 79 -10.67 0.98 -8.09
N ILE A 80 -9.42 1.08 -7.64
CA ILE A 80 -8.26 0.99 -8.53
C ILE A 80 -7.45 -0.27 -8.19
N VAL A 81 -7.20 -1.11 -9.20
CA VAL A 81 -6.45 -2.37 -9.01
C VAL A 81 -5.00 -2.16 -9.33
N GLN A 82 -4.13 -2.36 -8.35
CA GLN A 82 -2.70 -2.16 -8.55
C GLN A 82 -1.98 -3.47 -8.86
N PHE A 83 -1.27 -3.50 -9.99
CA PHE A 83 -0.35 -4.57 -10.35
C PHE A 83 1.11 -4.15 -10.20
N CYS A 84 1.98 -5.12 -9.90
CA CYS A 84 3.39 -5.05 -10.23
C CYS A 84 3.70 -6.02 -11.38
N ALA A 85 4.53 -5.57 -12.32
CA ALA A 85 4.88 -6.31 -13.52
C ALA A 85 6.17 -5.77 -14.14
N ASN A 86 6.77 -6.59 -15.01
CA ASN A 86 7.90 -6.23 -15.89
C ASN A 86 7.75 -6.84 -17.29
N ASP A 87 6.60 -7.42 -17.60
CA ASP A 87 6.26 -7.99 -18.88
C ASP A 87 4.88 -7.45 -19.33
N PRO A 88 4.79 -6.73 -20.46
CA PRO A 88 3.53 -6.14 -20.93
C PRO A 88 2.41 -7.15 -21.21
N GLU A 89 2.75 -8.34 -21.71
CA GLU A 89 1.75 -9.36 -22.05
C GLU A 89 1.12 -9.94 -20.77
N SER A 90 1.94 -10.36 -19.81
CA SER A 90 1.48 -10.84 -18.50
C SER A 90 0.67 -9.78 -17.77
N LEU A 91 1.08 -8.51 -17.84
CA LEU A 91 0.35 -7.39 -17.25
C LEU A 91 -1.04 -7.21 -17.89
N LEU A 92 -1.14 -7.24 -19.22
CA LEU A 92 -2.40 -7.13 -19.93
C LEU A 92 -3.34 -8.31 -19.61
N ASN A 93 -2.81 -9.54 -19.63
CA ASN A 93 -3.58 -10.74 -19.31
C ASN A 93 -4.12 -10.73 -17.87
N ALA A 94 -3.36 -10.18 -16.92
CA ALA A 94 -3.83 -10.00 -15.55
C ALA A 94 -4.93 -8.92 -15.46
N ALA A 95 -4.72 -7.78 -16.13
CA ALA A 95 -5.64 -6.65 -16.12
C ALA A 95 -7.01 -6.98 -16.75
N LEU A 96 -7.02 -7.71 -17.88
CA LEU A 96 -8.25 -8.12 -18.57
C LEU A 96 -9.18 -8.97 -17.68
N ARG A 97 -8.63 -9.70 -16.71
CA ARG A 97 -9.41 -10.53 -15.77
C ARG A 97 -10.20 -9.72 -14.73
N VAL A 98 -9.83 -8.45 -14.50
CA VAL A 98 -10.41 -7.62 -13.43
C VAL A 98 -11.01 -6.31 -13.92
N GLN A 99 -10.88 -5.98 -15.22
CA GLN A 99 -11.31 -4.68 -15.76
C GLN A 99 -12.79 -4.37 -15.48
N ASP A 100 -13.67 -5.37 -15.51
CA ASP A 100 -15.11 -5.17 -15.28
C ASP A 100 -15.45 -4.99 -13.78
N HIS A 101 -14.48 -5.25 -12.90
CA HIS A 101 -14.63 -5.21 -11.45
C HIS A 101 -13.94 -4.01 -10.79
N CYS A 102 -13.36 -3.10 -11.58
CA CYS A 102 -12.71 -1.88 -11.12
C CYS A 102 -12.92 -0.71 -12.07
N ASP A 103 -12.41 0.46 -11.68
CA ASP A 103 -12.59 1.71 -12.42
C ASP A 103 -11.31 2.19 -13.09
N ALA A 104 -10.16 1.65 -12.66
CA ALA A 104 -8.88 1.79 -13.34
C ALA A 104 -7.90 0.67 -12.94
N ILE A 105 -6.90 0.45 -13.79
CA ILE A 105 -5.72 -0.37 -13.48
C ILE A 105 -4.54 0.56 -13.15
N ASP A 106 -3.81 0.28 -12.08
CA ASP A 106 -2.62 1.01 -11.67
C ASP A 106 -1.35 0.17 -11.81
N LEU A 107 -0.28 0.76 -12.33
CA LEU A 107 1.05 0.16 -12.35
C LEU A 107 1.88 0.66 -11.15
N ASN A 108 2.30 -0.27 -10.30
CA ASN A 108 3.24 0.01 -9.22
C ASN A 108 4.66 0.23 -9.77
N LEU A 109 5.17 1.45 -9.64
CA LEU A 109 6.54 1.85 -9.95
C LEU A 109 7.22 2.47 -8.72
N GLY A 110 6.74 2.15 -7.52
CA GLY A 110 7.12 2.83 -6.28
C GLY A 110 7.55 1.91 -5.13
N CYS A 111 7.29 0.60 -5.21
CA CYS A 111 7.67 -0.35 -4.16
C CYS A 111 9.21 -0.52 -4.10
N PRO A 112 9.88 -0.19 -2.98
CA PRO A 112 11.35 -0.29 -2.87
C PRO A 112 11.79 -1.56 -2.10
N GLN A 113 10.88 -2.49 -1.83
CA GLN A 113 11.13 -3.67 -0.98
C GLN A 113 12.01 -4.70 -1.69
N HIS A 114 12.70 -5.55 -0.93
CA HIS A 114 13.58 -6.60 -1.49
C HIS A 114 12.84 -7.55 -2.44
N ILE A 115 11.58 -7.87 -2.14
CA ILE A 115 10.75 -8.71 -3.02
C ILE A 115 10.55 -8.07 -4.41
N ALA A 116 10.46 -6.74 -4.48
CA ALA A 116 10.36 -6.00 -5.73
C ALA A 116 11.69 -5.93 -6.47
N ARG A 117 12.80 -5.86 -5.74
CA ARG A 117 14.15 -5.99 -6.33
C ARG A 117 14.33 -7.35 -6.98
N ARG A 118 14.03 -8.42 -6.23
CA ARG A 118 14.18 -9.81 -6.69
C ARG A 118 13.27 -10.12 -7.88
N GLY A 119 12.05 -9.61 -7.87
CA GLY A 119 11.11 -9.79 -8.98
C GLY A 119 11.26 -8.80 -10.13
N HIS A 120 12.23 -7.87 -10.05
CA HIS A 120 12.48 -6.82 -11.04
C HIS A 120 11.22 -6.00 -11.39
N TYR A 121 10.55 -5.43 -10.38
CA TYR A 121 9.37 -4.57 -10.55
C TYR A 121 9.37 -3.41 -9.54
N GLY A 122 8.35 -2.55 -9.56
CA GLY A 122 8.22 -1.44 -8.61
C GLY A 122 9.27 -0.36 -8.86
N ALA A 123 9.88 0.17 -7.79
CA ALA A 123 10.87 1.24 -7.91
C ALA A 123 12.17 0.80 -8.61
N PHE A 124 12.37 -0.50 -8.84
CA PHE A 124 13.53 -1.01 -9.55
C PHE A 124 13.41 -0.88 -11.07
N LEU A 125 12.21 -0.59 -11.58
CA LEU A 125 12.02 -0.23 -13.00
C LEU A 125 12.22 1.25 -13.28
N GLN A 126 12.36 2.11 -12.27
CA GLN A 126 12.29 3.58 -12.46
C GLN A 126 13.31 4.13 -13.47
N ASP A 127 14.40 3.41 -13.73
CA ASP A 127 15.46 3.79 -14.68
C ASP A 127 15.28 3.15 -16.09
N GLU A 128 14.29 2.26 -16.28
CA GLU A 128 14.00 1.52 -17.52
C GLU A 128 12.78 2.10 -18.25
N TRP A 129 12.92 3.32 -18.77
CA TRP A 129 11.78 4.11 -19.26
C TRP A 129 11.06 3.49 -20.47
N ASP A 130 11.78 2.83 -21.37
CA ASP A 130 11.17 2.14 -22.52
C ASP A 130 10.26 0.99 -22.07
N LEU A 131 10.69 0.24 -21.06
CA LEU A 131 9.88 -0.83 -20.49
C LEU A 131 8.63 -0.28 -19.81
N ILE A 132 8.77 0.76 -18.98
CA ILE A 132 7.65 1.43 -18.31
C ILE A 132 6.64 1.96 -19.35
N TYR A 133 7.14 2.63 -20.40
CA TYR A 133 6.31 3.12 -21.48
C TYR A 133 5.51 1.97 -22.11
N ASN A 134 6.18 0.87 -22.44
CA ASN A 134 5.53 -0.29 -23.06
C ASN A 134 4.50 -0.95 -22.13
N LEU A 135 4.76 -1.08 -20.83
CA LEU A 135 3.81 -1.59 -19.85
C LEU A 135 2.53 -0.74 -19.82
N ILE A 136 2.66 0.59 -19.65
CA ILE A 136 1.52 1.50 -19.54
C ILE A 136 0.79 1.62 -20.88
N ASN A 137 1.51 1.81 -21.98
CA ASN A 137 0.92 1.99 -23.30
C ASN A 137 0.19 0.72 -23.79
N THR A 138 0.67 -0.48 -23.42
CA THR A 138 -0.01 -1.73 -23.74
C THR A 138 -1.36 -1.82 -23.05
N LEU A 139 -1.43 -1.50 -21.74
CA LEU A 139 -2.70 -1.42 -21.03
C LEU A 139 -3.60 -0.30 -21.57
N HIS A 140 -3.04 0.87 -21.86
CA HIS A 140 -3.80 2.01 -22.34
C HIS A 140 -4.54 1.71 -23.64
N LYS A 141 -3.87 1.04 -24.59
CA LYS A 141 -4.43 0.68 -25.90
C LYS A 141 -5.45 -0.46 -25.87
N ASN A 142 -5.35 -1.38 -24.91
CA ASN A 142 -6.11 -2.63 -24.94
C ASN A 142 -7.20 -2.75 -23.87
N LEU A 143 -7.18 -1.92 -22.82
CA LEU A 143 -8.24 -1.91 -21.80
C LEU A 143 -9.33 -0.89 -22.11
N SER A 144 -10.58 -1.24 -21.81
CA SER A 144 -11.73 -0.33 -21.89
C SER A 144 -11.72 0.75 -20.78
N ILE A 145 -11.07 0.48 -19.65
CA ILE A 145 -10.95 1.38 -18.49
C ILE A 145 -9.59 2.11 -18.44
N PRO A 146 -9.50 3.28 -17.78
CA PRO A 146 -8.26 4.05 -17.61
C PRO A 146 -7.11 3.28 -16.95
N VAL A 147 -5.89 3.71 -17.28
CA VAL A 147 -4.65 3.23 -16.66
C VAL A 147 -4.05 4.36 -15.84
N THR A 148 -3.53 4.03 -14.66
CA THR A 148 -2.90 4.97 -13.72
C THR A 148 -1.54 4.42 -13.31
N ALA A 149 -0.72 5.22 -12.65
CA ALA A 149 0.55 4.75 -12.12
C ALA A 149 0.87 5.39 -10.77
N LYS A 150 1.64 4.67 -9.95
CA LYS A 150 2.17 5.17 -8.69
C LYS A 150 3.69 5.10 -8.67
N ILE A 151 4.35 6.25 -8.53
CA ILE A 151 5.81 6.36 -8.58
C ILE A 151 6.43 6.82 -7.26
N ARG A 152 7.75 6.66 -7.19
CA ARG A 152 8.65 7.43 -6.33
C ARG A 152 9.41 8.47 -7.15
N ILE A 153 9.96 9.46 -6.48
CA ILE A 153 10.76 10.52 -7.09
C ILE A 153 12.24 10.13 -7.27
N PHE A 154 12.96 10.90 -8.09
CA PHE A 154 14.42 10.92 -8.12
C PHE A 154 15.00 12.03 -7.23
N PRO A 155 16.27 11.93 -6.81
CA PRO A 155 16.97 13.05 -6.19
C PRO A 155 16.98 14.31 -7.07
N ASP A 156 17.11 14.11 -8.39
CA ASP A 156 17.08 15.17 -9.38
C ASP A 156 15.64 15.54 -9.78
N VAL A 157 15.27 16.81 -9.58
CA VAL A 157 13.93 17.34 -9.83
C VAL A 157 13.56 17.23 -11.31
N ASP A 158 14.48 17.58 -12.22
CA ASP A 158 14.21 17.59 -13.65
C ASP A 158 14.07 16.17 -14.22
N LYS A 159 14.82 15.20 -13.68
CA LYS A 159 14.66 13.76 -13.98
C LYS A 159 13.30 13.28 -13.51
N THR A 160 12.84 13.67 -12.32
CA THR A 160 11.49 13.36 -11.82
C THR A 160 10.41 13.91 -12.75
N ILE A 161 10.52 15.17 -13.20
CA ILE A 161 9.55 15.78 -14.11
C ILE A 161 9.53 15.07 -15.47
N ARG A 162 10.71 14.78 -16.06
CA ARG A 162 10.80 14.03 -17.34
C ARG A 162 10.23 12.63 -17.23
N TYR A 163 10.50 11.95 -16.12
CA TYR A 163 9.94 10.64 -15.83
C TYR A 163 8.41 10.67 -15.76
N ALA A 164 7.85 11.64 -15.03
CA ALA A 164 6.41 11.84 -14.92
C ALA A 164 5.75 12.14 -16.29
N LYS A 165 6.37 12.98 -17.13
CA LYS A 165 5.91 13.27 -18.49
C LYS A 165 5.96 12.04 -19.41
N MET A 166 6.98 11.20 -19.26
CA MET A 166 7.06 9.94 -20.00
C MET A 166 5.88 9.02 -19.64
N ILE A 167 5.55 8.90 -18.34
CA ILE A 167 4.40 8.12 -17.87
C ILE A 167 3.07 8.67 -18.42
N GLU A 168 2.89 9.99 -18.41
CA GLU A 168 1.72 10.64 -19.02
C GLU A 168 1.64 10.32 -20.52
N SER A 169 2.75 10.47 -21.26
CA SER A 169 2.81 10.20 -22.70
C SER A 169 2.56 8.72 -23.05
N ALA A 170 2.86 7.80 -22.13
CA ALA A 170 2.57 6.38 -22.27
C ALA A 170 1.06 6.07 -22.14
N GLY A 171 0.25 7.03 -21.69
CA GLY A 171 -1.21 6.90 -21.60
C GLY A 171 -1.76 6.74 -20.19
N ALA A 172 -0.97 7.02 -19.15
CA ALA A 172 -1.50 7.13 -17.79
C ALA A 172 -2.48 8.32 -17.69
N GLN A 173 -3.61 8.12 -17.02
CA GLN A 173 -4.71 9.10 -16.91
C GLN A 173 -4.77 9.76 -15.52
N LEU A 174 -3.96 9.28 -14.57
CA LEU A 174 -3.74 9.84 -13.25
C LEU A 174 -2.37 9.34 -12.74
N LEU A 175 -1.63 10.20 -12.05
CA LEU A 175 -0.33 9.87 -11.47
C LEU A 175 -0.32 10.08 -9.96
N THR A 176 -0.05 9.02 -9.19
CA THR A 176 0.25 9.15 -7.77
C THR A 176 1.76 9.29 -7.55
N VAL A 177 2.19 10.34 -6.86
CA VAL A 177 3.61 10.60 -6.59
C VAL A 177 3.89 10.45 -5.10
N HIS A 178 4.72 9.47 -4.76
CA HIS A 178 5.31 9.38 -3.42
C HIS A 178 6.56 10.24 -3.37
N GLY A 179 6.56 11.29 -2.56
CA GLY A 179 7.65 12.29 -2.48
C GLY A 179 8.94 11.78 -1.84
N ARG A 180 9.22 10.47 -1.86
CA ARG A 180 10.48 9.90 -1.36
C ARG A 180 11.19 9.16 -2.47
N ILE A 181 12.53 9.21 -2.47
CA ILE A 181 13.35 8.43 -3.39
C ILE A 181 13.30 6.93 -3.05
N ARG A 182 13.74 6.07 -3.97
CA ARG A 182 13.74 4.60 -3.78
C ARG A 182 14.48 4.17 -2.50
N GLU A 183 15.61 4.81 -2.20
CA GLU A 183 16.49 4.49 -1.09
C GLU A 183 15.90 4.90 0.28
N GLN A 184 14.92 5.81 0.29
CA GLN A 184 14.21 6.26 1.48
C GLN A 184 13.14 5.25 1.92
N LYS A 185 13.61 4.16 2.54
CA LYS A 185 12.77 3.07 3.09
C LYS A 185 13.23 2.62 4.47
N GLY A 186 12.37 1.92 5.21
CA GLY A 186 12.71 1.34 6.50
C GLY A 186 13.13 2.39 7.54
N HIS A 187 14.33 2.25 8.09
CA HIS A 187 14.92 3.23 9.01
C HIS A 187 15.37 4.53 8.32
N LYS A 188 15.59 4.49 7.00
CA LYS A 188 16.02 5.64 6.19
C LYS A 188 14.85 6.38 5.53
N THR A 189 13.63 6.26 6.06
CA THR A 189 12.40 6.75 5.41
C THR A 189 12.43 8.26 5.12
N GLY A 190 12.99 9.09 6.03
CA GLY A 190 13.04 10.54 5.87
C GLY A 190 11.67 11.21 5.66
N LEU A 191 11.68 12.49 5.30
CA LEU A 191 10.48 13.24 4.92
C LEU A 191 10.23 13.12 3.41
N ALA A 192 8.96 13.15 3.02
CA ALA A 192 8.52 13.27 1.65
C ALA A 192 8.65 14.73 1.20
N ASP A 193 9.26 14.92 0.03
CA ASP A 193 9.44 16.21 -0.62
C ASP A 193 8.14 16.61 -1.34
N TRP A 194 7.31 17.38 -0.64
CA TRP A 194 6.08 17.94 -1.20
C TRP A 194 6.35 19.01 -2.26
N GLU A 195 7.47 19.71 -2.18
CA GLU A 195 7.83 20.72 -3.18
C GLU A 195 8.10 20.04 -4.53
N GLN A 196 8.82 18.93 -4.55
CA GLN A 196 9.02 18.18 -5.79
C GLN A 196 7.71 17.58 -6.35
N ILE A 197 6.77 17.18 -5.50
CA ILE A 197 5.41 16.78 -5.94
C ILE A 197 4.70 17.97 -6.60
N ARG A 198 4.78 19.17 -6.04
CA ARG A 198 4.22 20.40 -6.65
C ARG A 198 4.79 20.62 -8.04
N ARG A 199 6.11 20.50 -8.20
CA ARG A 199 6.78 20.65 -9.50
C ARG A 199 6.33 19.61 -10.53
N VAL A 200 6.00 18.38 -10.10
CA VAL A 200 5.36 17.38 -10.98
C VAL A 200 3.94 17.80 -11.35
N LYS A 201 3.12 18.23 -10.37
CA LYS A 201 1.75 18.70 -10.61
C LYS A 201 1.69 19.84 -11.63
N GLU A 202 2.60 20.80 -11.55
CA GLU A 202 2.68 21.93 -12.50
C GLU A 202 3.08 21.51 -13.91
N ALA A 203 3.76 20.37 -14.05
CA ALA A 203 4.33 19.93 -15.31
C ALA A 203 3.43 18.98 -16.12
N LEU A 204 2.36 18.44 -15.51
CA LEU A 204 1.47 17.44 -16.10
C LEU A 204 0.07 18.02 -16.41
N ASN A 205 -0.62 17.39 -17.35
CA ASN A 205 -2.00 17.70 -17.76
C ASN A 205 -3.01 16.63 -17.30
N ILE A 206 -2.57 15.69 -16.47
CA ILE A 206 -3.39 14.68 -15.80
C ILE A 206 -3.50 14.97 -14.30
N PRO A 207 -4.53 14.45 -13.62
CA PRO A 207 -4.63 14.50 -12.17
C PRO A 207 -3.37 13.91 -11.49
N VAL A 208 -2.89 14.60 -10.47
CA VAL A 208 -1.77 14.18 -9.63
C VAL A 208 -2.25 14.00 -8.19
N ILE A 209 -1.89 12.88 -7.57
CA ILE A 209 -2.22 12.55 -6.18
C ILE A 209 -0.93 12.54 -5.36
N ALA A 210 -0.87 13.33 -4.30
CA ALA A 210 0.28 13.33 -3.39
C ALA A 210 0.24 12.14 -2.43
N ASN A 211 1.40 11.54 -2.17
CA ASN A 211 1.55 10.50 -1.15
C ASN A 211 2.81 10.74 -0.32
N GLY A 212 2.71 10.50 1.00
CA GLY A 212 3.82 10.59 1.95
C GLY A 212 3.62 11.70 2.98
N ASN A 213 4.00 11.41 4.23
CA ASN A 213 3.90 12.32 5.38
C ASN A 213 2.48 12.83 5.74
N ILE A 214 1.45 12.00 5.49
CA ILE A 214 0.07 12.26 5.91
C ILE A 214 -0.20 11.46 7.19
N LEU A 215 -0.01 12.09 8.34
CA LEU A 215 -0.15 11.47 9.66
C LEU A 215 -1.43 11.90 10.39
N TYR A 216 -1.84 13.14 10.18
CA TYR A 216 -3.05 13.76 10.75
C TYR A 216 -3.95 14.30 9.64
N PHE A 217 -5.22 14.55 9.97
CA PHE A 217 -6.14 15.22 9.04
C PHE A 217 -5.60 16.58 8.59
N GLU A 218 -4.97 17.35 9.49
CA GLU A 218 -4.42 18.67 9.12
C GLU A 218 -3.28 18.57 8.09
N ASN A 219 -2.57 17.44 8.03
CA ASN A 219 -1.55 17.22 6.99
C ASN A 219 -2.15 17.07 5.60
N ILE A 220 -3.40 16.61 5.48
CA ILE A 220 -4.11 16.51 4.20
C ILE A 220 -4.31 17.92 3.64
N GLU A 221 -4.90 18.80 4.44
CA GLU A 221 -5.17 20.18 4.07
C GLU A 221 -3.87 20.96 3.79
N GLN A 222 -2.83 20.74 4.59
CA GLN A 222 -1.51 21.32 4.34
C GLN A 222 -0.91 20.81 3.02
N CYS A 223 -0.97 19.50 2.77
CA CYS A 223 -0.43 18.89 1.55
C CYS A 223 -1.14 19.43 0.30
N LEU A 224 -2.48 19.51 0.31
CA LEU A 224 -3.26 20.08 -0.79
C LEU A 224 -2.86 21.54 -1.08
N ARG A 225 -2.76 22.38 -0.04
CA ARG A 225 -2.36 23.78 -0.20
C ARG A 225 -0.94 23.96 -0.72
N THR A 226 0.00 23.16 -0.21
CA THR A 226 1.42 23.28 -0.58
C THR A 226 1.68 22.73 -1.98
N THR A 227 1.06 21.61 -2.35
CA THR A 227 1.40 20.89 -3.58
C THR A 227 0.47 21.18 -4.76
N LEU A 228 -0.71 21.76 -4.50
CA LEU A 228 -1.75 22.05 -5.50
C LEU A 228 -2.23 20.80 -6.26
N VAL A 229 -1.95 19.61 -5.72
CA VAL A 229 -2.42 18.32 -6.24
C VAL A 229 -3.93 18.19 -6.14
N ASP A 230 -4.49 17.28 -6.93
CA ASP A 230 -5.93 17.08 -7.02
C ASP A 230 -6.47 16.27 -5.83
N GLY A 231 -5.63 15.41 -5.25
CA GLY A 231 -5.97 14.64 -4.05
C GLY A 231 -4.75 14.15 -3.28
N VAL A 232 -5.02 13.54 -2.13
CA VAL A 232 -4.03 13.03 -1.18
C VAL A 232 -4.29 11.55 -0.91
N MET A 233 -3.22 10.77 -0.97
CA MET A 233 -3.22 9.35 -0.66
C MET A 233 -2.52 9.10 0.69
N THR A 234 -3.20 8.37 1.59
CA THR A 234 -2.61 7.92 2.86
C THR A 234 -2.49 6.40 2.95
N ALA A 235 -1.40 5.96 3.58
CA ALA A 235 -1.04 4.56 3.79
C ALA A 235 -0.93 4.29 5.30
N GLU A 236 0.27 4.42 5.88
CA GLU A 236 0.50 4.18 7.31
C GLU A 236 -0.44 5.02 8.20
N GLY A 237 -0.72 6.28 7.87
CA GLY A 237 -1.65 7.12 8.63
C GLY A 237 -3.05 6.49 8.77
N ASN A 238 -3.59 5.93 7.68
CA ASN A 238 -4.88 5.24 7.69
C ASN A 238 -4.84 3.93 8.50
N LEU A 239 -3.73 3.18 8.48
CA LEU A 239 -3.60 1.95 9.28
C LEU A 239 -3.65 2.18 10.79
N TYR A 240 -3.14 3.33 11.25
CA TYR A 240 -3.15 3.68 12.66
C TYR A 240 -4.41 4.48 13.06
N ASN A 241 -5.00 5.22 12.11
CA ASN A 241 -6.30 5.86 12.27
C ASN A 241 -7.12 5.66 10.99
N PRO A 242 -8.00 4.64 10.94
CA PRO A 242 -8.89 4.43 9.79
C PRO A 242 -9.78 5.64 9.50
N ALA A 243 -10.03 6.46 10.54
CA ALA A 243 -10.81 7.68 10.47
C ALA A 243 -10.03 8.95 10.12
N ILE A 244 -8.80 8.83 9.63
CA ILE A 244 -7.96 9.97 9.24
C ILE A 244 -8.62 10.91 8.22
N PHE A 245 -9.55 10.43 7.39
CA PHE A 245 -10.28 11.27 6.42
C PHE A 245 -11.55 11.94 6.99
N ALA A 246 -11.96 11.57 8.22
CA ALA A 246 -13.15 12.10 8.89
C ALA A 246 -12.83 13.19 9.92
N ASN A 247 -11.56 13.62 10.02
CA ASN A 247 -11.09 14.61 10.99
C ASN A 247 -11.42 14.26 12.46
N ILE A 248 -11.32 12.98 12.81
CA ILE A 248 -11.55 12.48 14.16
C ILE A 248 -10.49 11.45 14.57
N ASN A 249 -10.30 11.31 15.88
CA ASN A 249 -9.45 10.31 16.51
C ASN A 249 -10.33 9.41 17.38
N PRO A 250 -11.08 8.47 16.79
CA PRO A 250 -12.00 7.63 17.54
C PRO A 250 -11.24 6.71 18.50
N PRO A 251 -11.93 6.16 19.51
CA PRO A 251 -11.33 5.13 20.35
C PRO A 251 -10.87 3.91 19.55
N ILE A 252 -9.68 3.39 19.87
CA ILE A 252 -9.08 2.26 19.13
C ILE A 252 -9.93 0.99 19.20
N TRP A 253 -10.69 0.79 20.29
CA TRP A 253 -11.61 -0.34 20.40
C TRP A 253 -12.78 -0.25 19.42
N GLN A 254 -13.28 0.95 19.12
CA GLN A 254 -14.37 1.14 18.19
C GLN A 254 -13.93 0.73 16.78
N MET A 255 -12.73 1.15 16.36
CA MET A 255 -12.17 0.75 15.07
C MET A 255 -11.95 -0.76 14.98
N ALA A 256 -11.48 -1.39 16.06
CA ALA A 256 -11.28 -2.84 16.11
C ALA A 256 -12.62 -3.61 16.03
N GLU A 257 -13.63 -3.18 16.80
CA GLU A 257 -14.97 -3.79 16.79
C GLU A 257 -15.59 -3.71 15.39
N GLU A 258 -15.62 -2.52 14.78
CA GLU A 258 -16.18 -2.35 13.43
C GLU A 258 -15.44 -3.15 12.36
N TYR A 259 -14.10 -3.22 12.45
CA TYR A 259 -13.30 -4.02 11.54
C TYR A 259 -13.62 -5.53 11.69
N LEU A 260 -13.71 -6.02 12.92
CA LEU A 260 -14.06 -7.43 13.18
C LEU A 260 -15.49 -7.77 12.77
N GLU A 261 -16.44 -6.84 12.90
CA GLU A 261 -17.80 -6.98 12.35
C GLU A 261 -17.79 -7.12 10.83
N ILE A 262 -16.91 -6.38 10.14
CA ILE A 262 -16.73 -6.52 8.69
C ILE A 262 -16.14 -7.91 8.37
N CYS A 263 -15.11 -8.34 9.10
CA CYS A 263 -14.46 -9.64 8.90
C CYS A 263 -15.38 -10.85 9.17
N GLN A 264 -16.44 -10.68 9.97
CA GLN A 264 -17.48 -11.70 10.13
C GLN A 264 -18.32 -11.92 8.86
N ARG A 265 -18.40 -10.92 7.98
CA ARG A 265 -19.21 -10.95 6.75
C ARG A 265 -18.35 -11.13 5.50
N ILE A 266 -17.11 -10.68 5.54
CA ILE A 266 -16.16 -10.72 4.42
C ILE A 266 -15.04 -11.69 4.77
N PRO A 267 -14.88 -12.81 4.02
CA PRO A 267 -13.76 -13.72 4.20
C PRO A 267 -12.43 -12.97 4.18
N THR A 268 -11.71 -13.01 5.31
CA THR A 268 -10.48 -12.25 5.52
C THR A 268 -9.42 -13.16 6.14
N LYS A 269 -8.18 -13.10 5.63
CA LYS A 269 -7.10 -13.92 6.17
C LYS A 269 -6.81 -13.52 7.62
N ILE A 270 -6.64 -14.52 8.47
CA ILE A 270 -6.24 -14.35 9.87
C ILE A 270 -4.97 -13.50 10.03
N ALA A 271 -4.02 -13.62 9.10
CA ALA A 271 -2.81 -12.79 9.08
C ALA A 271 -3.12 -11.29 8.93
N TYR A 272 -4.10 -10.94 8.10
CA TYR A 272 -4.51 -9.55 7.85
C TYR A 272 -5.21 -9.00 9.09
N ILE A 273 -6.16 -9.77 9.65
CA ILE A 273 -6.86 -9.40 10.88
C ILE A 273 -5.88 -9.10 12.01
N ARG A 274 -4.93 -10.00 12.25
CA ARG A 274 -3.88 -9.82 13.25
C ARG A 274 -3.06 -8.57 12.99
N GLY A 275 -2.59 -8.39 11.75
CA GLY A 275 -1.79 -7.24 11.34
C GLY A 275 -2.49 -5.91 11.61
N HIS A 276 -3.77 -5.82 11.26
CA HIS A 276 -4.60 -4.64 11.49
C HIS A 276 -4.85 -4.37 12.97
N LEU A 277 -5.14 -5.39 13.77
CA LEU A 277 -5.30 -5.21 15.22
C LEU A 277 -4.01 -4.77 15.90
N PHE A 278 -2.84 -5.24 15.44
CA PHE A 278 -1.54 -4.72 15.92
C PHE A 278 -1.34 -3.23 15.59
N LYS A 279 -1.90 -2.74 14.48
CA LYS A 279 -1.84 -1.33 14.08
C LYS A 279 -2.83 -0.49 14.88
N ILE A 280 -4.09 -0.91 14.93
CA ILE A 280 -5.16 -0.22 15.67
C ILE A 280 -4.81 -0.12 17.16
N PHE A 281 -4.45 -1.25 17.80
CA PHE A 281 -4.15 -1.25 19.23
C PHE A 281 -2.76 -0.74 19.60
N ARG A 282 -1.93 -0.40 18.61
CA ARG A 282 -0.53 -0.01 18.81
C ARG A 282 -0.32 0.94 20.01
N PRO A 283 -1.10 2.01 20.20
CA PRO A 283 -0.86 2.95 21.29
C PRO A 283 -1.01 2.33 22.69
N ALA A 284 -1.84 1.29 22.82
CA ALA A 284 -2.15 0.62 24.08
C ALA A 284 -1.30 -0.65 24.33
N LEU A 285 -0.71 -1.26 23.29
CA LEU A 285 0.01 -2.54 23.42
C LEU A 285 1.31 -2.48 24.23
N SER A 286 1.87 -1.28 24.47
CA SER A 286 3.00 -1.09 25.39
C SER A 286 2.58 -1.08 26.86
N ILE A 287 1.30 -0.83 27.13
CA ILE A 287 0.72 -0.79 28.48
C ILE A 287 0.11 -2.16 28.81
N HIS A 288 -0.69 -2.70 27.90
CA HIS A 288 -1.37 -3.98 28.02
C HIS A 288 -0.56 -5.09 27.33
N THR A 289 0.63 -5.39 27.87
CA THR A 289 1.60 -6.31 27.24
C THR A 289 1.11 -7.75 27.17
N ASP A 290 0.27 -8.17 28.10
CA ASP A 290 -0.38 -9.48 28.09
C ASP A 290 -1.36 -9.63 26.90
N ILE A 291 -2.10 -8.56 26.57
CA ILE A 291 -2.96 -8.53 25.37
C ILE A 291 -2.11 -8.58 24.10
N ARG A 292 -0.98 -7.87 24.06
CA ARG A 292 -0.03 -7.93 22.94
C ARG A 292 0.47 -9.36 22.68
N ASP A 293 0.89 -10.04 23.74
CA ASP A 293 1.43 -11.39 23.65
C ASP A 293 0.33 -12.41 23.28
N SER A 294 -0.90 -12.16 23.71
CA SER A 294 -2.09 -12.95 23.33
C SER A 294 -2.46 -12.73 21.87
N LEU A 295 -2.49 -11.48 21.40
CA LEU A 295 -2.81 -11.11 20.01
C LEU A 295 -1.87 -11.77 19.00
N ALA A 296 -0.60 -11.97 19.38
CA ALA A 296 0.38 -12.68 18.54
C ALA A 296 0.02 -14.15 18.31
N LYS A 297 -0.71 -14.79 19.25
CA LYS A 297 -1.02 -16.22 19.26
C LYS A 297 -2.39 -16.58 18.70
N VAL A 298 -3.35 -15.64 18.78
CA VAL A 298 -4.72 -15.84 18.28
C VAL A 298 -4.73 -16.27 16.82
N ASN A 299 -5.54 -17.27 16.48
CA ASN A 299 -5.66 -17.79 15.12
C ASN A 299 -7.10 -17.99 14.62
N LYS A 300 -8.11 -17.63 15.42
CA LYS A 300 -9.53 -17.67 15.04
C LYS A 300 -10.19 -16.29 15.17
N LEU A 301 -11.21 -16.04 14.36
CA LEU A 301 -11.93 -14.77 14.36
C LEU A 301 -12.60 -14.49 15.72
N GLU A 302 -13.22 -15.51 16.31
CA GLU A 302 -13.93 -15.42 17.59
C GLU A 302 -12.99 -15.03 18.72
N GLU A 303 -11.76 -15.56 18.72
CA GLU A 303 -10.72 -15.22 19.69
C GLU A 303 -10.26 -13.76 19.55
N PHE A 304 -10.19 -13.22 18.33
CA PHE A 304 -9.90 -11.78 18.14
C PHE A 304 -11.02 -10.89 18.67
N ILE A 305 -12.28 -11.31 18.52
CA ILE A 305 -13.45 -10.60 19.05
C ILE A 305 -13.40 -10.55 20.57
N GLU A 306 -13.14 -11.67 21.24
CA GLU A 306 -13.02 -11.70 22.71
C GLU A 306 -11.83 -10.88 23.20
N LEU A 307 -10.69 -10.93 22.50
CA LEU A 307 -9.53 -10.09 22.83
C LEU A 307 -9.84 -8.59 22.67
N ALA A 308 -10.56 -8.20 21.63
CA ALA A 308 -10.96 -6.81 21.42
C ALA A 308 -11.93 -6.31 22.50
N LYS A 309 -12.87 -7.17 22.96
CA LYS A 309 -13.76 -6.86 24.09
C LYS A 309 -12.98 -6.66 25.40
N GLU A 310 -12.00 -7.51 25.69
CA GLU A 310 -11.17 -7.35 26.88
C GLU A 310 -10.31 -6.08 26.80
N MET A 311 -9.71 -5.78 25.63
CA MET A 311 -8.99 -4.53 25.40
C MET A 311 -9.91 -3.33 25.64
N LYS A 312 -11.13 -3.33 25.08
CA LYS A 312 -12.13 -2.27 25.30
C LYS A 312 -12.42 -2.05 26.78
N ARG A 313 -12.67 -3.12 27.54
CA ARG A 313 -12.96 -3.04 28.98
C ARG A 313 -11.84 -2.33 29.74
N ARG A 314 -10.58 -2.64 29.43
CA ARG A 314 -9.41 -1.99 30.07
C ARG A 314 -9.27 -0.53 29.66
N LEU A 315 -9.44 -0.24 28.38
CA LEU A 315 -9.30 1.12 27.87
C LEU A 315 -10.42 2.06 28.32
N LEU A 316 -11.63 1.55 28.57
CA LEU A 316 -12.70 2.32 29.21
C LEU A 316 -12.34 2.73 30.63
N ILE A 317 -11.72 1.84 31.41
CA ILE A 317 -11.22 2.14 32.76
C ILE A 317 -10.10 3.18 32.69
N ASP A 318 -9.18 3.05 31.72
CA ASP A 318 -8.09 4.01 31.53
C ASP A 318 -8.64 5.40 31.15
N ALA A 319 -9.65 5.46 30.27
CA ALA A 319 -10.27 6.71 29.86
C ALA A 319 -11.03 7.40 31.01
N ASP A 320 -11.80 6.66 31.80
CA ASP A 320 -12.57 7.17 32.95
C ASP A 320 -11.65 7.80 34.02
N LYS A 321 -10.49 7.20 34.29
CA LYS A 321 -9.48 7.74 35.22
C LYS A 321 -8.88 9.07 34.80
N HIS A 322 -9.00 9.43 33.52
CA HIS A 322 -8.31 10.57 32.92
C HIS A 322 -9.28 11.55 32.23
N GLU A 323 -10.58 11.47 32.54
CA GLU A 323 -11.66 12.24 31.90
C GLU A 323 -11.50 13.77 32.05
N GLN A 324 -10.71 14.25 33.02
CA GLN A 324 -10.55 15.67 33.34
C GLN A 324 -9.28 16.34 32.78
N GLU A 325 -8.41 15.61 32.07
CA GLU A 325 -7.16 16.17 31.52
C GLU A 325 -7.26 16.39 29.99
N ASP A 326 -6.92 17.60 29.51
CA ASP A 326 -6.71 17.83 28.07
C ASP A 326 -5.39 17.15 27.67
N ASN A 327 -5.53 15.95 27.11
CA ASN A 327 -4.46 14.96 27.05
C ASN A 327 -3.63 15.00 25.75
N VAL A 328 -3.88 15.97 24.85
CA VAL A 328 -3.11 16.07 23.61
C VAL A 328 -1.78 16.77 23.88
N LYS A 329 -0.68 16.01 23.79
CA LYS A 329 0.68 16.53 23.97
C LYS A 329 1.31 16.83 22.63
N VAL A 330 2.01 17.95 22.50
CA VAL A 330 2.76 18.30 21.30
C VAL A 330 4.25 18.26 21.62
N ASP A 331 5.03 17.48 20.87
CA ASP A 331 6.48 17.44 21.04
C ASP A 331 7.17 18.65 20.37
N GLU A 332 8.48 18.79 20.60
CA GLU A 332 9.30 19.89 20.03
C GLU A 332 9.30 19.93 18.50
N LYS A 333 8.95 18.80 17.85
CA LYS A 333 8.87 18.67 16.39
C LYS A 333 7.46 18.91 15.86
N GLY A 334 6.52 19.29 16.73
CA GLY A 334 5.13 19.59 16.40
C GLY A 334 4.25 18.35 16.26
N TYR A 335 4.72 17.16 16.67
CA TYR A 335 3.91 15.95 16.61
C TYR A 335 2.95 15.86 17.80
N LYS A 336 1.68 15.61 17.50
CA LYS A 336 0.61 15.40 18.48
C LYS A 336 0.56 13.95 18.94
N THR A 337 0.59 13.75 20.25
CA THR A 337 0.35 12.46 20.92
C THR A 337 -0.99 12.54 21.63
N PHE A 338 -1.84 11.55 21.39
CA PHE A 338 -3.16 11.44 21.99
C PHE A 338 -3.13 10.40 23.12
N PRO A 339 -4.13 10.37 24.01
CA PRO A 339 -4.33 9.23 24.90
C PRO A 339 -4.20 7.88 24.21
N HIS A 340 -3.66 6.87 24.91
CA HIS A 340 -3.41 5.55 24.33
C HIS A 340 -4.68 4.79 23.97
N TRP A 341 -5.85 5.25 24.42
CA TRP A 341 -7.14 4.73 24.00
C TRP A 341 -7.69 5.33 22.70
N LEU A 342 -7.07 6.38 22.15
CA LEU A 342 -7.49 7.03 20.91
C LEU A 342 -6.58 6.66 19.74
N CYS A 343 -7.17 6.55 18.55
CA CYS A 343 -6.43 6.40 17.30
C CYS A 343 -5.44 7.56 17.13
N GLN A 344 -4.20 7.23 16.76
CA GLN A 344 -3.14 8.21 16.59
C GLN A 344 -2.03 7.67 15.69
N PRO A 345 -1.33 8.51 14.93
CA PRO A 345 -0.31 8.03 14.01
C PRO A 345 0.86 7.40 14.76
N TYR A 346 1.51 6.44 14.11
CA TYR A 346 2.79 5.97 14.58
C TYR A 346 3.92 6.85 14.06
N ILE A 347 4.51 7.60 14.97
CA ILE A 347 5.72 8.37 14.69
C ILE A 347 6.92 7.50 15.02
N ARG A 348 7.74 7.23 14.01
CA ARG A 348 9.04 6.61 14.24
C ARG A 348 9.96 7.68 14.83
N THR A 349 10.41 7.48 16.05
CA THR A 349 11.56 8.23 16.54
C THR A 349 12.73 7.91 15.61
N LEU A 350 13.31 8.96 15.01
CA LEU A 350 14.62 8.82 14.38
C LEU A 350 15.55 8.38 15.49
N LYS A 351 16.01 7.12 15.48
CA LYS A 351 17.16 6.75 16.29
C LYS A 351 18.30 7.68 15.85
N GLU A 352 19.06 8.20 16.82
CA GLU A 352 20.38 8.77 16.55
C GLU A 352 21.17 7.78 15.68
N GLU A 353 22.16 8.28 14.93
CA GLU A 353 22.96 7.40 14.09
C GLU A 353 23.41 6.19 14.91
N PRO A 354 23.17 4.95 14.41
CA PRO A 354 23.56 3.76 15.13
C PRO A 354 25.05 3.87 15.47
N SER A 355 25.41 3.47 16.69
CA SER A 355 26.82 3.48 17.10
C SER A 355 27.66 2.71 16.07
N ALA A 356 28.96 2.99 15.98
CA ALA A 356 29.87 2.28 15.06
C ALA A 356 29.73 0.74 15.20
N GLU A 357 29.44 0.24 16.41
CA GLU A 357 29.15 -1.16 16.70
C GLU A 357 27.83 -1.65 16.10
N GLU A 358 26.73 -0.89 16.22
CA GLU A 358 25.45 -1.22 15.54
C GLU A 358 25.58 -1.15 14.02
N GLN A 359 26.40 -0.25 13.48
CA GLN A 359 26.66 -0.16 12.04
C GLN A 359 27.40 -1.41 11.53
N ILE A 360 28.44 -1.86 12.24
CA ILE A 360 29.16 -3.09 11.91
C ILE A 360 28.23 -4.31 12.02
N ARG A 361 27.39 -4.37 13.06
CA ARG A 361 26.45 -5.47 13.27
C ARG A 361 25.37 -5.53 12.19
N ASN A 362 24.86 -4.38 11.77
CA ASN A 362 23.90 -4.29 10.66
C ASN A 362 24.54 -4.65 9.33
N LYS A 363 25.80 -4.24 9.09
CA LYS A 363 26.54 -4.60 7.89
C LYS A 363 26.78 -6.11 7.80
N HIS A 364 27.17 -6.75 8.91
CA HIS A 364 27.28 -8.21 8.95
C HIS A 364 25.94 -8.93 8.82
N ARG A 365 24.83 -8.35 9.29
CA ARG A 365 23.49 -8.92 9.10
C ARG A 365 23.07 -8.83 7.63
N ASP A 366 23.33 -7.70 6.98
CA ASP A 366 23.05 -7.51 5.55
C ASP A 366 23.93 -8.44 4.69
N GLU A 367 25.23 -8.58 5.01
CA GLU A 367 26.15 -9.52 4.35
C GLU A 367 25.74 -10.98 4.54
N LYS A 368 25.32 -11.35 5.76
CA LYS A 368 24.84 -12.70 6.03
C LYS A 368 23.52 -13.00 5.32
N THR A 369 22.62 -12.03 5.21
CA THR A 369 21.39 -12.16 4.41
C THR A 369 21.73 -12.37 2.93
N VAL A 370 22.73 -11.65 2.40
CA VAL A 370 23.21 -11.82 1.01
C VAL A 370 23.84 -13.20 0.79
N GLN A 371 24.58 -13.73 1.78
CA GLN A 371 25.18 -15.06 1.70
C GLN A 371 24.12 -16.17 1.79
N ASP A 372 23.20 -16.08 2.76
CA ASP A 372 22.10 -17.03 2.92
C ASP A 372 21.22 -17.05 1.65
N ASP A 373 21.01 -15.89 1.01
CA ASP A 373 20.28 -15.76 -0.27
C ASP A 373 21.05 -16.38 -1.46
N ALA A 374 22.39 -16.34 -1.45
CA ALA A 374 23.22 -16.95 -2.49
C ALA A 374 23.20 -18.49 -2.41
N ASP A 375 23.24 -19.02 -1.18
CA ASP A 375 23.15 -20.45 -0.92
C ASP A 375 21.74 -20.99 -1.28
N GLU A 376 20.69 -20.21 -1.05
CA GLU A 376 19.31 -20.54 -1.47
C GLU A 376 19.14 -20.50 -3.01
N GLN A 377 19.83 -19.57 -3.70
CA GLN A 377 19.89 -19.52 -5.17
C GLN A 377 20.56 -20.77 -5.77
N GLU A 378 21.67 -21.22 -5.18
CA GLU A 378 22.36 -22.42 -5.64
C GLU A 378 21.49 -23.66 -5.45
N THR A 379 20.78 -23.74 -4.32
CA THR A 379 19.86 -24.84 -4.00
C THR A 379 18.66 -24.89 -4.96
N LEU A 380 18.06 -23.73 -5.28
CA LEU A 380 16.95 -23.64 -6.22
C LEU A 380 17.38 -23.93 -7.67
N SER A 381 18.54 -23.43 -8.10
CA SER A 381 19.11 -23.73 -9.40
C SER A 381 19.39 -25.23 -9.58
N ASN A 382 19.93 -25.88 -8.54
CA ASN A 382 20.16 -27.32 -8.53
C ASN A 382 18.86 -28.12 -8.58
N ALA A 383 17.83 -27.70 -7.83
CA ALA A 383 16.51 -28.33 -7.88
C ALA A 383 15.85 -28.19 -9.27
N MET A 384 16.03 -27.04 -9.94
CA MET A 384 15.47 -26.78 -11.27
C MET A 384 16.20 -27.56 -12.36
N ASN A 385 17.52 -27.74 -12.23
CA ASN A 385 18.30 -28.61 -13.12
C ASN A 385 17.90 -30.09 -12.98
N ILE A 386 17.69 -30.57 -11.74
CA ILE A 386 17.19 -31.94 -11.49
C ILE A 386 15.78 -32.12 -12.07
N PHE A 387 14.92 -31.10 -11.97
CA PHE A 387 13.57 -31.15 -12.54
C PHE A 387 13.59 -31.23 -14.08
N ASN A 388 14.49 -30.48 -14.72
CA ASN A 388 14.66 -30.51 -16.18
C ASN A 388 15.29 -31.82 -16.68
N GLU A 389 16.18 -32.46 -15.90
CA GLU A 389 16.72 -33.79 -16.23
C GLU A 389 15.63 -34.88 -16.12
N LEU A 390 14.73 -34.79 -15.12
CA LEU A 390 13.60 -35.72 -14.96
C LEU A 390 12.51 -35.55 -16.04
N GLU A 391 12.32 -34.35 -16.60
CA GLU A 391 11.42 -34.13 -17.74
C GLU A 391 12.00 -34.67 -19.07
N GLN A 392 13.33 -34.72 -19.22
CA GLN A 392 13.96 -35.32 -20.39
C GLN A 392 13.91 -36.86 -20.38
N ASP A 393 14.04 -37.49 -19.20
CA ASP A 393 13.96 -38.96 -19.07
C ASP A 393 12.53 -39.51 -19.17
N THR A 394 11.50 -38.69 -18.94
CA THR A 394 10.09 -39.12 -19.04
C THR A 394 9.50 -39.00 -20.45
N CYS A 395 10.20 -38.37 -21.39
CA CYS A 395 9.77 -38.27 -22.79
C CYS A 395 10.26 -39.43 -23.69
N GLY A 396 10.96 -40.42 -23.12
CA GLY A 396 11.54 -41.57 -23.85
C GLY A 396 10.82 -42.91 -23.72
N VAL A 397 9.77 -43.04 -22.90
CA VAL A 397 9.05 -44.31 -22.72
C VAL A 397 7.54 -44.08 -22.60
N MET A 398 6.88 -43.83 -23.73
CA MET A 398 5.54 -44.36 -24.03
C MET A 398 5.19 -44.10 -25.50
N LEU A 399 4.88 -45.20 -26.20
CA LEU A 399 4.21 -45.25 -27.51
C LEU A 399 2.81 -44.64 -27.45
#